data_AF-M4C6S0-F1
#
_entry.id   AF-M4C6S0-F1
#
_cell.length_a   1.000
_cell.length_b   1.000
_cell.length_c   1.000
_cell.angle_alpha   90.00
_cell.angle_beta   90.00
_cell.angle_gamma   90.00
#
_symmetry.space_group_name_H-M   'P 1'
#
loop_
_entity.id
_entity.type
_entity.pdbx_description
1 polymer ?
#
loop_
_entity_poly.entity_id
_entity_poly.type
_entity_poly.pdbx_seq_one_letter_code
_entity_poly.pdbx_strand_id
1 'polypeptide(L)'
;MNFVVEHFQPHITTNPQRTGINRFHQSNVNTKGGSHPVAVYLLLPYEIEADEALIIDVEIPQTMYWNIHLGDVWGGTADYLQHQSCLNGAQAHVDADGHARLVLSTQDPGVPNWLDAIGCLHGIAQFRWYKTSKVNVPDVRKVKLADLHQELPAATPRVSREERKRNIDARRAAIMRRYHY
;
A
#
# COMPACT_ATOMS: atom_id res chain seq x y z
N MET A 1 23.58 3.36 -11.68
CA MET A 1 23.14 3.69 -13.05
C MET A 1 21.93 4.61 -12.91
N ASN A 2 22.15 5.94 -12.93
CA ASN A 2 21.14 6.97 -12.63
C ASN A 2 20.44 7.43 -13.91
N PHE A 3 19.54 6.63 -14.47
CA PHE A 3 18.98 6.95 -15.80
C PHE A 3 17.46 7.04 -15.92
N VAL A 4 16.68 6.99 -14.82
CA VAL A 4 15.21 6.97 -14.93
C VAL A 4 14.52 7.88 -13.90
N VAL A 5 14.99 9.12 -13.70
CA VAL A 5 14.30 10.07 -12.78
C VAL A 5 14.08 11.46 -13.39
N GLU A 6 14.82 11.86 -14.41
CA GLU A 6 14.88 13.27 -14.81
C GLU A 6 13.73 13.78 -15.72
N HIS A 7 12.90 12.90 -16.30
CA HIS A 7 11.88 13.30 -17.29
C HIS A 7 10.43 13.04 -16.84
N PHE A 8 10.19 12.97 -15.53
CA PHE A 8 8.91 12.56 -14.94
C PHE A 8 7.82 13.64 -14.99
N GLN A 9 6.55 13.20 -15.12
CA GLN A 9 5.38 14.08 -15.11
C GLN A 9 5.37 14.96 -13.84
N PRO A 10 5.44 16.31 -13.98
CA PRO A 10 5.74 17.19 -12.86
C PRO A 10 4.62 17.33 -11.81
N HIS A 11 3.43 16.75 -12.06
CA HIS A 11 2.24 16.92 -11.23
C HIS A 11 1.81 15.67 -10.44
N ILE A 12 2.30 14.47 -10.81
CA ILE A 12 1.97 13.20 -10.12
C ILE A 12 3.17 12.68 -9.32
N THR A 13 4.39 12.94 -9.81
CA THR A 13 5.64 12.63 -9.14
C THR A 13 6.32 13.91 -8.72
N THR A 14 6.11 14.33 -7.47
CA THR A 14 7.10 15.15 -6.77
C THR A 14 8.43 14.40 -6.85
N ASN A 15 9.41 14.99 -7.56
CA ASN A 15 10.80 14.55 -7.69
C ASN A 15 11.22 13.61 -6.53
N PRO A 16 11.63 12.35 -6.80
CA PRO A 16 12.11 11.43 -5.76
C PRO A 16 13.19 12.02 -4.83
N GLN A 17 13.98 12.99 -5.33
CA GLN A 17 14.95 13.73 -4.52
C GLN A 17 14.32 14.70 -3.50
N ARG A 18 13.06 15.11 -3.69
CA ARG A 18 12.30 15.99 -2.78
C ARG A 18 11.37 15.23 -1.84
N THR A 19 10.97 14.01 -2.19
CA THR A 19 10.11 13.15 -1.39
C THR A 19 10.95 12.21 -0.53
N GLY A 20 11.96 11.55 -1.07
CA GLY A 20 12.70 10.55 -0.32
C GLY A 20 11.98 9.19 -0.32
N ILE A 21 12.79 8.15 -0.48
CA ILE A 21 12.38 6.77 -0.65
C ILE A 21 11.89 6.19 0.68
N ASN A 22 10.91 5.30 0.62
CA ASN A 22 10.32 4.61 1.76
C ASN A 22 9.71 5.57 2.81
N ARG A 23 9.19 6.72 2.35
CA ARG A 23 8.48 7.69 3.17
C ARG A 23 7.23 8.20 2.47
N PHE A 24 6.15 8.40 3.21
CA PHE A 24 4.93 8.99 2.68
C PHE A 24 5.05 10.51 2.51
N HIS A 25 4.47 11.00 1.43
CA HIS A 25 4.30 12.42 1.11
C HIS A 25 2.87 12.69 0.80
N GLN A 26 2.31 13.72 1.41
CA GLN A 26 0.99 14.17 1.01
C GLN A 26 1.07 14.79 -0.39
N SER A 27 0.30 14.23 -1.31
CA SER A 27 0.22 14.77 -2.66
C SER A 27 -0.66 16.01 -2.66
N ASN A 28 -0.18 17.08 -3.28
CA ASN A 28 -0.92 18.33 -3.47
C ASN A 28 -1.86 18.28 -4.70
N VAL A 29 -2.29 17.08 -5.12
CA VAL A 29 -3.28 16.93 -6.20
C VAL A 29 -4.59 17.61 -5.80
N ASN A 30 -4.75 18.83 -6.30
CA ASN A 30 -5.98 19.60 -6.18
C ASN A 30 -7.03 19.08 -7.16
N THR A 31 -8.26 19.57 -7.03
CA THR A 31 -9.39 19.24 -7.90
C THR A 31 -9.13 19.47 -9.39
N LYS A 32 -8.10 20.24 -9.78
CA LYS A 32 -7.73 20.46 -11.18
C LYS A 32 -7.15 19.21 -11.86
N GLY A 33 -6.64 18.24 -11.09
CA GLY A 33 -6.21 16.93 -11.59
C GLY A 33 -7.30 15.86 -11.60
N GLY A 34 -8.57 16.23 -11.44
CA GLY A 34 -9.69 15.28 -11.38
C GLY A 34 -9.84 14.55 -10.03
N SER A 35 -9.06 14.94 -9.02
CA SER A 35 -9.17 14.40 -7.67
C SER A 35 -10.45 14.85 -6.98
N HIS A 36 -11.09 13.97 -6.21
CA HIS A 36 -12.31 14.30 -5.48
C HIS A 36 -11.97 15.30 -4.34
N PRO A 37 -12.73 16.41 -4.16
CA PRO A 37 -12.38 17.50 -3.23
C PRO A 37 -12.26 17.13 -1.74
N VAL A 38 -12.77 15.96 -1.33
CA VAL A 38 -12.72 15.48 0.07
C VAL A 38 -11.86 14.22 0.21
N ALA A 39 -11.12 13.87 -0.85
CA ALA A 39 -10.12 12.81 -0.82
C ALA A 39 -8.74 13.43 -0.55
N VAL A 40 -7.98 12.79 0.32
CA VAL A 40 -6.57 13.12 0.57
C VAL A 40 -5.73 11.93 0.12
N TYR A 41 -4.62 12.21 -0.55
CA TYR A 41 -3.73 11.19 -1.10
C TYR A 41 -2.34 11.32 -0.49
N LEU A 42 -1.79 10.19 -0.05
CA LEU A 42 -0.40 10.07 0.39
C LEU A 42 0.33 9.13 -0.59
N LEU A 43 1.48 9.54 -1.08
CA LEU A 43 2.32 8.77 -2.00
C LEU A 43 3.57 8.28 -1.27
N LEU A 44 3.90 7.01 -1.49
CA LEU A 44 5.10 6.35 -1.00
C LEU A 44 5.85 5.79 -2.20
N PRO A 45 6.90 6.47 -2.68
CA PRO A 45 7.91 5.83 -3.50
C PRO A 45 8.62 4.78 -2.64
N TYR A 46 8.58 3.52 -3.07
CA TYR A 46 9.20 2.42 -2.32
C TYR A 46 10.39 1.82 -3.06
N GLU A 47 11.35 1.33 -2.27
CA GLU A 47 12.47 0.51 -2.70
C GLU A 47 12.78 -0.55 -1.62
N ILE A 48 12.78 -1.81 -2.01
CA ILE A 48 13.07 -2.98 -1.18
C ILE A 48 13.95 -3.97 -1.95
N GLU A 49 14.75 -4.74 -1.24
CA GLU A 49 15.38 -5.95 -1.79
C GLU A 49 14.45 -7.16 -1.72
N ALA A 50 14.80 -8.25 -2.40
CA ALA A 50 13.99 -9.47 -2.45
C ALA A 50 13.77 -10.14 -1.08
N ASP A 51 14.67 -9.90 -0.12
CA ASP A 51 14.62 -10.40 1.25
C ASP A 51 14.16 -9.34 2.27
N GLU A 52 13.68 -8.18 1.80
CA GLU A 52 13.22 -7.06 2.62
C GLU A 52 11.71 -6.87 2.52
N ALA A 53 11.18 -6.15 3.51
CA ALA A 53 9.81 -5.69 3.54
C ALA A 53 9.73 -4.27 4.12
N LEU A 54 8.69 -3.53 3.74
CA LEU A 54 8.29 -2.32 4.46
C LEU A 54 7.15 -2.64 5.42
N ILE A 55 7.30 -2.27 6.68
CA ILE A 55 6.19 -2.16 7.61
C ILE A 55 5.68 -0.72 7.53
N ILE A 56 4.41 -0.59 7.19
CA ILE A 56 3.66 0.66 7.13
C ILE A 56 2.70 0.66 8.32
N ASP A 57 2.98 1.47 9.33
CA ASP A 57 2.18 1.56 10.55
C ASP A 57 1.38 2.87 10.56
N VAL A 58 0.05 2.76 10.71
CA VAL A 58 -0.83 3.93 10.73
C VAL A 58 -2.01 3.75 11.69
N GLU A 59 -2.17 4.72 12.59
CA GLU A 59 -3.42 4.90 13.35
C GLU A 59 -4.55 5.27 12.38
N ILE A 60 -5.62 4.48 12.35
CA ILE A 60 -6.74 4.73 11.44
C ILE A 60 -7.58 5.91 11.99
N PRO A 61 -7.64 7.07 11.30
CA PRO A 61 -8.45 8.19 11.73
C PRO A 61 -9.94 7.91 11.49
N GLN A 62 -10.81 8.72 12.09
CA GLN A 62 -12.23 8.73 11.74
C GLN A 62 -12.39 9.18 10.28
N THR A 63 -12.67 8.21 9.41
CA THR A 63 -12.80 8.40 7.96
C THR A 63 -13.96 7.55 7.43
N MET A 64 -14.66 8.02 6.40
CA MET A 64 -15.74 7.24 5.78
C MET A 64 -15.20 6.07 4.97
N TYR A 65 -14.03 6.25 4.36
CA TYR A 65 -13.37 5.22 3.58
C TYR A 65 -11.86 5.48 3.54
N TRP A 66 -11.09 4.40 3.42
CA TRP A 66 -9.68 4.47 3.11
C TRP A 66 -9.23 3.26 2.32
N ASN A 67 -8.17 3.44 1.54
CA ASN A 67 -7.47 2.34 0.88
C ASN A 67 -6.00 2.66 0.68
N ILE A 68 -5.23 1.60 0.43
CA ILE A 68 -3.88 1.66 -0.11
C ILE A 68 -3.79 0.72 -1.31
N HIS A 69 -3.05 1.13 -2.34
CA HIS A 69 -2.79 0.30 -3.50
C HIS A 69 -1.37 0.50 -4.01
N LEU A 70 -0.85 -0.54 -4.65
CA LEU A 70 0.41 -0.48 -5.36
C LEU A 70 0.20 -0.11 -6.82
N GLY A 71 1.17 0.59 -7.36
CA GLY A 71 1.32 0.86 -8.77
C GLY A 71 2.78 0.79 -9.20
N ASP A 72 2.97 0.70 -10.51
CA ASP A 72 4.28 0.86 -11.10
C ASP A 72 4.79 2.32 -10.95
N VAL A 73 6.03 2.55 -11.36
CA VAL A 73 6.66 3.88 -11.30
C VAL A 73 5.95 4.93 -12.17
N TRP A 74 5.12 4.51 -13.13
CA TRP A 74 4.33 5.38 -14.00
C TRP A 74 2.91 5.63 -13.47
N GLY A 75 2.57 5.07 -12.30
CA GLY A 75 1.24 5.18 -11.70
C GLY A 75 0.21 4.20 -12.29
N GLY A 76 0.64 3.24 -13.11
CA GLY A 76 -0.18 2.13 -13.56
C GLY A 76 -0.55 1.22 -12.38
N THR A 77 -1.82 0.84 -12.26
CA THR A 77 -2.28 -0.01 -11.16
C THR A 77 -1.68 -1.41 -11.27
N ALA A 78 -1.11 -1.91 -10.18
CA ALA A 78 -0.64 -3.30 -10.10
C ALA A 78 -1.81 -4.29 -10.26
N ASP A 79 -1.53 -5.51 -10.73
CA ASP A 79 -2.58 -6.54 -10.88
C ASP A 79 -3.25 -6.79 -9.53
N TYR A 80 -4.53 -6.43 -9.43
CA TYR A 80 -5.35 -6.62 -8.24
C TYR A 80 -6.34 -7.77 -8.41
N LEU A 81 -6.39 -8.43 -9.57
CA LEU A 81 -7.24 -9.59 -9.82
C LEU A 81 -6.61 -10.86 -9.26
N GLN A 82 -5.30 -11.01 -9.42
CA GLN A 82 -4.54 -12.19 -9.01
C GLN A 82 -3.74 -11.98 -7.73
N HIS A 83 -3.49 -10.73 -7.33
CA HIS A 83 -2.63 -10.39 -6.21
C HIS A 83 -3.34 -9.52 -5.17
N GLN A 84 -2.86 -9.57 -3.93
CA GLN A 84 -3.26 -8.63 -2.89
C GLN A 84 -2.41 -7.34 -3.00
N SER A 85 -2.48 -6.67 -4.15
CA SER A 85 -1.76 -5.42 -4.41
C SER A 85 -2.50 -4.17 -3.89
N CYS A 86 -3.70 -4.36 -3.32
CA CYS A 86 -4.46 -3.30 -2.68
C CYS A 86 -5.30 -3.81 -1.51
N LEU A 87 -5.55 -2.93 -0.54
CA LEU A 87 -6.41 -3.16 0.62
C LEU A 87 -7.23 -1.91 0.91
N ASN A 88 -8.44 -2.10 1.46
CA ASN A 88 -9.26 -1.02 1.99
C ASN A 88 -9.69 -1.33 3.44
N GLY A 89 -10.32 -0.36 4.08
CA GLY A 89 -10.75 -0.48 5.48
C GLY A 89 -11.73 -1.62 5.79
N ALA A 90 -12.41 -2.19 4.79
CA ALA A 90 -13.27 -3.37 4.99
C ALA A 90 -12.50 -4.70 4.87
N GLN A 91 -11.26 -4.67 4.36
CA GLN A 91 -10.41 -5.84 4.14
C GLN A 91 -9.23 -5.90 5.11
N ALA A 92 -8.72 -4.75 5.53
CA ALA A 92 -7.56 -4.66 6.40
C ALA A 92 -7.90 -5.11 7.83
N HIS A 93 -6.97 -5.85 8.44
CA HIS A 93 -6.96 -6.09 9.86
C HIS A 93 -6.49 -4.82 10.60
N VAL A 94 -7.28 -4.36 11.56
CA VAL A 94 -6.91 -3.28 12.47
C VAL A 94 -6.66 -3.92 13.83
N ASP A 95 -5.48 -3.68 14.38
CA ASP A 95 -5.07 -4.21 15.67
C ASP A 95 -5.89 -3.54 16.80
N ALA A 96 -5.85 -4.12 18.00
CA ALA A 96 -6.65 -3.65 19.14
C ALA A 96 -6.30 -2.22 19.60
N ASP A 97 -5.14 -1.69 19.22
CA ASP A 97 -4.70 -0.32 19.47
C ASP A 97 -5.19 0.67 18.41
N GLY A 98 -5.99 0.24 17.44
CA GLY A 98 -6.54 1.08 16.37
C GLY A 98 -5.60 1.31 15.20
N HIS A 99 -4.44 0.64 15.17
CA HIS A 99 -3.48 0.75 14.07
C HIS A 99 -3.72 -0.33 13.00
N ALA A 100 -3.53 0.05 11.74
CA ALA A 100 -3.35 -0.90 10.66
C ALA A 100 -1.86 -1.00 10.32
N ARG A 101 -1.28 -2.18 10.53
CA ARG A 101 0.11 -2.48 10.18
C ARG A 101 0.14 -3.26 8.89
N LEU A 102 0.55 -2.63 7.80
CA LEU A 102 0.63 -3.24 6.48
C LEU A 102 2.07 -3.64 6.17
N VAL A 103 2.22 -4.73 5.43
CA VAL A 103 3.54 -5.24 5.03
C VAL A 103 3.63 -5.25 3.52
N LEU A 104 4.53 -4.44 2.95
CA LEU A 104 4.85 -4.45 1.52
C LEU A 104 6.09 -5.31 1.29
N SER A 105 5.95 -6.39 0.52
CA SER A 105 7.05 -7.31 0.17
C SER A 105 6.74 -8.07 -1.11
N THR A 106 7.76 -8.65 -1.73
CA THR A 106 7.62 -9.51 -2.92
C THR A 106 7.21 -10.95 -2.58
N GLN A 107 7.38 -11.37 -1.32
CA GLN A 107 7.06 -12.71 -0.83
C GLN A 107 5.99 -12.62 0.25
N ASP A 108 5.01 -13.55 0.24
CA ASP A 108 3.94 -13.61 1.25
C ASP A 108 4.54 -13.92 2.64
N PRO A 109 4.50 -12.97 3.58
CA PRO A 109 5.05 -13.18 4.91
C PRO A 109 4.07 -13.89 5.86
N GLY A 110 2.85 -14.21 5.41
CA GLY A 110 1.82 -14.85 6.22
C GLY A 110 1.15 -13.91 7.22
N VAL A 111 0.98 -12.63 6.88
CA VAL A 111 0.26 -11.62 7.68
C VAL A 111 -1.00 -11.14 6.93
N PRO A 112 -2.07 -10.69 7.63
CA PRO A 112 -3.32 -10.29 6.98
C PRO A 112 -3.14 -9.13 6.00
N ASN A 113 -2.46 -8.06 6.43
CA ASN A 113 -2.29 -6.81 5.68
C ASN A 113 -1.09 -6.82 4.74
N TRP A 114 -0.83 -7.94 4.07
CA TRP A 114 0.23 -8.02 3.06
C TRP A 114 -0.14 -7.23 1.80
N LEU A 115 0.80 -6.50 1.22
CA LEU A 115 0.73 -5.87 -0.08
C LEU A 115 1.76 -6.55 -0.97
N ASP A 116 1.26 -7.33 -1.92
CA ASP A 116 2.08 -8.10 -2.85
C ASP A 116 2.65 -7.18 -3.92
N ALA A 117 3.97 -6.99 -3.89
CA ALA A 117 4.70 -6.15 -4.86
C ALA A 117 4.89 -6.82 -6.23
N ILE A 118 4.45 -8.07 -6.43
CA ILE A 118 4.46 -8.77 -7.72
C ILE A 118 5.86 -8.82 -8.34
N GLY A 119 6.87 -9.08 -7.50
CA GLY A 119 8.28 -9.12 -7.90
C GLY A 119 8.91 -7.75 -8.16
N CYS A 120 8.17 -6.64 -8.09
CA CYS A 120 8.75 -5.30 -8.19
C CYS A 120 9.51 -4.93 -6.92
N LEU A 121 10.78 -4.55 -7.09
CA LEU A 121 11.64 -4.07 -6.01
C LEU A 121 11.51 -2.55 -5.77
N HIS A 122 10.93 -1.83 -6.73
CA HIS A 122 10.64 -0.41 -6.62
C HIS A 122 9.32 -0.07 -7.31
N GLY A 123 8.65 0.97 -6.83
CA GLY A 123 7.36 1.40 -7.36
C GLY A 123 6.73 2.47 -6.50
N ILE A 124 5.41 2.63 -6.64
CA ILE A 124 4.62 3.59 -5.86
C ILE A 124 3.57 2.83 -5.07
N ALA A 125 3.43 3.14 -3.78
CA ALA A 125 2.21 2.86 -3.02
C ALA A 125 1.45 4.17 -2.81
N GLN A 126 0.12 4.13 -2.90
CA GLN A 126 -0.71 5.31 -2.68
C GLN A 126 -1.79 5.00 -1.65
N PHE A 127 -1.77 5.77 -0.56
CA PHE A 127 -2.82 5.81 0.43
C PHE A 127 -3.87 6.85 0.04
N ARG A 128 -5.13 6.54 0.29
CA ARG A 128 -6.24 7.46 0.10
C ARG A 128 -7.12 7.48 1.34
N TRP A 129 -7.35 8.67 1.87
CA TRP A 129 -8.38 8.96 2.86
C TRP A 129 -9.58 9.61 2.17
N TYR A 130 -10.81 9.29 2.58
CA TYR A 130 -12.03 9.89 2.03
C TYR A 130 -12.97 10.35 3.15
N LYS A 131 -13.26 11.66 3.17
CA LYS A 131 -14.00 12.33 4.26
C LYS A 131 -13.40 12.02 5.64
N THR A 132 -12.10 12.27 5.78
CA THR A 132 -11.40 12.14 7.07
C THR A 132 -11.38 13.46 7.83
N SER A 133 -11.46 13.39 9.16
CA SER A 133 -11.29 14.54 10.06
C SER A 133 -9.82 14.93 10.26
N LYS A 134 -8.91 13.96 10.08
CA LYS A 134 -7.47 14.13 10.27
C LYS A 134 -6.72 13.28 9.23
N VAL A 135 -5.60 13.82 8.74
CA VAL A 135 -4.68 13.07 7.87
C VAL A 135 -3.58 12.51 8.75
N ASN A 136 -3.65 11.23 9.07
CA ASN A 136 -2.55 10.50 9.70
C ASN A 136 -1.58 10.06 8.59
N VAL A 137 -0.32 10.46 8.70
CA VAL A 137 0.75 10.03 7.79
C VAL A 137 1.35 8.74 8.38
N PRO A 138 1.36 7.62 7.65
CA PRO A 138 1.94 6.38 8.15
C PRO A 138 3.44 6.50 8.43
N ASP A 139 3.89 5.87 9.50
CA ASP A 139 5.30 5.59 9.73
C ASP A 139 5.72 4.39 8.89
N VAL A 140 6.90 4.48 8.27
CA VAL A 140 7.41 3.44 7.37
C VAL A 140 8.81 3.06 7.81
N ARG A 141 9.05 1.75 7.92
CA ARG A 141 10.38 1.21 8.21
C ARG A 141 10.64 -0.04 7.40
N LYS A 142 11.89 -0.16 6.94
CA LYS A 142 12.37 -1.30 6.18
C LYS A 142 12.96 -2.33 7.13
N VAL A 143 12.62 -3.58 6.93
CA VAL A 143 13.07 -4.72 7.76
C VAL A 143 13.44 -5.90 6.87
N LYS A 144 14.20 -6.85 7.41
CA LYS A 144 14.40 -8.15 6.75
C LYS A 144 13.17 -9.01 6.95
N LEU A 145 12.79 -9.77 5.92
CA LEU A 145 11.66 -10.71 5.97
C LEU A 145 11.84 -11.76 7.08
N ALA A 146 13.09 -12.15 7.35
CA ALA A 146 13.42 -13.09 8.42
C ALA A 146 13.06 -12.58 9.83
N ASP A 147 13.14 -11.26 10.04
CA ASP A 147 12.90 -10.61 11.33
C ASP A 147 11.48 -10.04 11.45
N LEU A 148 10.73 -9.98 10.35
CA LEU A 148 9.44 -9.31 10.25
C LEU A 148 8.45 -9.63 11.38
N HIS A 149 8.36 -10.90 11.79
CA HIS A 149 7.41 -11.30 12.83
C HIS A 149 7.83 -10.89 14.25
N GLN A 150 9.11 -10.63 14.47
CA GLN A 150 9.62 -10.05 15.73
C GLN A 150 9.38 -8.54 15.76
N GLU A 151 9.33 -7.93 14.58
CA GLU A 151 9.09 -6.50 14.39
C GLU A 151 7.61 -6.13 14.48
N LEU A 152 6.69 -7.07 14.25
CA LEU A 152 5.24 -6.87 14.40
C LEU A 152 4.77 -7.16 15.82
N PRO A 153 3.62 -6.61 16.25
CA PRO A 153 3.00 -7.00 17.51
C PRO A 153 2.84 -8.52 17.61
N ALA A 154 3.12 -9.10 18.79
CA ALA A 154 3.01 -10.54 19.01
C ALA A 154 1.59 -11.10 18.74
N ALA A 155 0.57 -10.24 18.83
CA ALA A 155 -0.83 -10.57 18.54
C ALA A 155 -1.19 -10.52 17.05
N THR A 156 -0.28 -10.10 16.16
CA THR A 156 -0.57 -10.04 14.72
C THR A 156 -0.97 -11.43 14.19
N PRO A 157 -2.17 -11.57 13.58
CA PRO A 157 -2.64 -12.86 13.09
C PRO A 157 -1.71 -13.46 12.04
N ARG A 158 -1.64 -14.78 12.02
CA ARG A 158 -0.99 -15.55 10.95
C ARG A 158 -2.02 -15.91 9.88
N VAL A 159 -1.61 -15.82 8.63
CA VAL A 159 -2.38 -16.25 7.47
C VAL A 159 -1.63 -17.39 6.79
N SER A 160 -2.28 -18.54 6.72
CA SER A 160 -1.77 -19.71 6.01
C SER A 160 -1.85 -19.51 4.49
N ARG A 161 -1.09 -20.32 3.74
CA ARG A 161 -1.14 -20.31 2.26
C ARG A 161 -2.54 -20.62 1.72
N GLU A 162 -3.26 -21.55 2.37
CA GLU A 162 -4.62 -21.89 1.98
C GLU A 162 -5.61 -20.75 2.24
N GLU A 163 -5.48 -20.05 3.37
CA GLU A 163 -6.26 -18.84 3.65
C GLU A 163 -5.94 -17.73 2.64
N ARG A 164 -4.66 -17.50 2.34
CA ARG A 164 -4.25 -16.54 1.31
C ARG A 164 -4.88 -16.87 -0.03
N LYS A 165 -4.81 -18.13 -0.45
CA LYS A 165 -5.40 -18.59 -1.71
C LYS A 165 -6.91 -18.33 -1.73
N ARG A 166 -7.63 -18.66 -0.66
CA ARG A 166 -9.08 -18.38 -0.55
C ARG A 166 -9.37 -16.88 -0.65
N ASN A 167 -8.57 -16.03 0.00
CA ASN A 167 -8.74 -14.58 -0.05
C ASN A 167 -8.56 -14.03 -1.47
N ILE A 168 -7.55 -14.51 -2.20
CA ILE A 168 -7.29 -14.13 -3.60
C ILE A 168 -8.43 -14.63 -4.51
N ASP A 169 -8.86 -15.89 -4.36
CA ASP A 169 -9.94 -16.46 -5.16
C ASP A 169 -11.27 -15.72 -4.92
N ALA A 170 -11.56 -15.33 -3.68
CA ALA A 170 -12.74 -14.54 -3.33
C ALA A 170 -12.69 -13.12 -3.94
N ARG A 171 -11.52 -12.46 -3.89
CA ARG A 171 -11.29 -11.17 -4.55
C ARG A 171 -11.52 -11.30 -6.05
N ARG A 172 -10.93 -12.31 -6.70
CA ARG A 172 -11.10 -12.57 -8.13
C ARG A 172 -12.56 -12.73 -8.49
N ALA A 173 -13.29 -13.59 -7.78
CA ALA A 173 -14.72 -13.81 -8.02
C ALA A 173 -15.54 -12.52 -7.85
N ALA A 174 -15.22 -11.67 -6.87
CA ALA A 174 -15.90 -10.39 -6.69
C ALA A 174 -15.66 -9.42 -7.87
N ILE A 175 -14.43 -9.38 -8.40
CA ILE A 175 -14.08 -8.54 -9.54
C ILE A 175 -14.76 -9.04 -10.81
N MET A 176 -14.73 -10.35 -11.07
CA MET A 176 -15.40 -10.94 -12.25
C MET A 176 -16.90 -10.65 -12.25
N ARG A 177 -17.57 -10.80 -11.08
CA ARG A 177 -18.99 -10.43 -10.92
C ARG A 177 -19.26 -8.96 -11.24
N ARG A 178 -18.35 -8.04 -10.86
CA ARG A 178 -18.51 -6.60 -11.10
C ARG A 178 -18.46 -6.25 -12.59
N TYR A 179 -17.63 -6.96 -13.35
CA TYR A 179 -17.43 -6.69 -14.78
C TYR A 179 -18.25 -7.62 -15.69
N HIS A 180 -19.14 -8.43 -15.11
CA HIS A 180 -20.01 -9.36 -15.83
C HIS A 180 -19.24 -10.36 -16.73
N TYR A 181 -18.07 -10.80 -16.27
CA TYR A 181 -17.34 -11.94 -16.84
C TYR A 181 -17.80 -13.27 -16.23
#